data_AF-A0A939HW24-F1
#
_entry.id   AF-A0A939HW24-F1
#
_cell.length_a   1.000
_cell.length_b   1.000
_cell.length_c   1.000
_cell.angle_alpha   90.00
_cell.angle_beta   90.00
_cell.angle_gamma   90.00
#
_symmetry.space_group_name_H-M   'P 1'
#
loop_
_entity.id
_entity.type
_entity.pdbx_description
1 polymer ?
#
loop_
_entity_poly.entity_id
_entity_poly.type
_entity_poly.pdbx_seq_one_letter_code
_entity_poly.pdbx_strand_id
1 'polypeptide(L)' 'MTNGAILDSVETAVKWASNMTWKGIKPIVNLVTTTYETGVKVLADALKPYKVFWQRSENLPKWDITIVPY' A
#
# COMPACT_ATOMS: atom_id res chain seq x y z
N MET A 1 11.21 -20.70 3.17
CA MET A 1 11.79 -20.43 4.50
C MET A 1 11.18 -19.15 5.02
N THR A 2 10.18 -19.23 5.89
CA THR A 2 9.53 -18.06 6.51
C THR A 2 9.39 -18.34 8.00
N ASN A 3 10.49 -18.18 8.73
CA ASN A 3 10.54 -18.24 10.19
C ASN A 3 11.10 -16.91 10.69
N GLY A 4 10.24 -16.02 11.17
CA GLY A 4 10.61 -14.92 12.07
C GLY A 4 11.63 -13.91 11.54
N ALA A 5 11.37 -13.30 10.38
CA ALA A 5 12.20 -12.18 9.93
C ALA A 5 11.95 -10.94 10.79
N ILE A 6 12.98 -10.50 11.51
CA ILE A 6 12.91 -9.28 12.30
C ILE A 6 13.14 -8.10 11.34
N LEU A 7 12.16 -7.20 11.27
CA LEU A 7 12.25 -5.94 10.53
C LEU A 7 12.87 -4.87 11.44
N ASP A 8 14.12 -5.08 11.80
CA ASP A 8 14.88 -4.26 12.76
C ASP A 8 15.34 -2.91 12.20
N SER A 9 15.38 -2.78 10.87
CA SER A 9 15.81 -1.57 10.19
C SER A 9 15.00 -1.31 8.91
N VAL A 10 15.01 -0.05 8.48
CA VAL A 10 14.44 0.36 7.18
C VAL A 10 15.11 -0.40 6.04
N GLU A 11 16.44 -0.57 6.09
CA GLU A 11 17.19 -1.29 5.07
C GLU A 11 16.75 -2.77 4.99
N THR A 12 16.61 -3.43 6.15
CA THR A 12 16.11 -4.81 6.23
C THR A 12 14.72 -4.91 5.62
N ALA A 13 13.80 -4.01 5.99
CA ALA A 13 12.43 -4.00 5.47
C ALA A 13 12.37 -3.79 3.96
N VAL A 14 13.15 -2.85 3.42
CA VAL A 14 13.22 -2.58 1.98
C VAL A 14 13.80 -3.79 1.23
N LYS A 15 14.90 -4.38 1.71
CA LYS A 15 15.49 -5.59 1.09
C LYS A 15 14.50 -6.75 1.06
N TRP A 16 13.74 -6.92 2.13
CA TRP A 16 12.71 -7.97 2.20
C TRP A 16 11.58 -7.71 1.21
N ALA A 17 11.02 -6.51 1.20
CA ALA A 17 9.98 -6.13 0.25
C ALA A 17 10.46 -6.30 -1.19
N SER A 18 11.70 -5.94 -1.52
CA SER A 18 12.22 -6.04 -2.89
C SER A 18 12.48 -7.48 -3.37
N ASN A 19 12.72 -8.41 -2.44
CA ASN A 19 13.00 -9.81 -2.77
C ASN A 19 11.77 -10.71 -2.72
N MET A 20 10.64 -10.22 -2.21
CA MET A 20 9.41 -11.03 -2.17
C MET A 20 8.83 -11.24 -3.57
N THR A 21 7.97 -12.24 -3.69
CA THR A 21 7.21 -12.50 -4.91
C THR A 21 5.77 -12.74 -4.54
N TRP A 22 4.86 -11.95 -5.09
CA TRP A 22 3.42 -12.09 -4.87
C TRP A 22 2.75 -12.59 -6.15
N LYS A 23 2.11 -13.76 -6.09
CA LYS A 23 1.49 -14.41 -7.25
C LYS A 23 2.42 -14.47 -8.49
N GLY A 24 3.72 -14.71 -8.29
CA GLY A 24 4.73 -14.75 -9.36
C GLY A 24 5.26 -13.38 -9.81
N ILE A 25 4.74 -12.28 -9.27
CA ILE A 25 5.11 -10.92 -9.63
C ILE A 25 6.06 -10.35 -8.58
N LYS A 26 7.19 -9.80 -9.03
CA LYS A 26 8.09 -9.03 -8.17
C LYS A 26 7.54 -7.61 -7.96
N PRO A 27 7.56 -7.10 -6.73
CA PRO A 27 7.08 -5.75 -6.45
C PRO A 27 8.08 -4.69 -6.92
N ILE A 28 7.56 -3.49 -7.19
CA ILE A 28 8.37 -2.27 -7.33
C ILE A 28 8.40 -1.61 -5.96
N VAL A 29 9.59 -1.37 -5.42
CA VAL A 29 9.78 -0.83 -4.07
C VAL A 29 10.52 0.50 -4.15
N ASN A 30 9.91 1.54 -3.59
CA ASN A 30 10.51 2.87 -3.47
C ASN A 30 10.53 3.28 -1.99
N LEU A 31 11.69 3.70 -1.49
CA LEU A 31 11.82 4.28 -0.16
C LEU A 31 11.58 5.79 -0.25
N VAL A 32 10.51 6.27 0.40
CA VAL A 32 10.21 7.70 0.50
C VAL A 32 10.70 8.22 1.84
N THR A 33 11.70 9.10 1.83
CA THR A 33 12.28 9.71 3.04
C THR A 33 11.69 11.07 3.37
N THR A 34 10.84 11.61 2.49
CA THR A 34 10.12 12.86 2.71
C THR A 34 9.15 12.72 3.88
N THR A 35 9.08 13.74 4.73
CA THR A 35 8.09 13.82 5.80
C THR A 35 6.69 13.80 5.20
N TYR A 36 5.89 12.81 5.61
CA TYR A 36 4.47 12.78 5.28
C TYR A 36 3.71 13.65 6.28
N GLU A 37 3.17 14.77 5.80
CA GLU A 37 2.39 15.68 6.63
C GLU A 37 1.15 14.95 7.20
N THR A 38 1.02 14.96 8.52
CA THR A 38 -0.09 14.30 9.23
C THR A 38 -1.17 15.30 9.60
N GLY A 39 -2.40 14.82 9.85
CA GLY A 39 -3.54 15.69 10.16
C GLY A 39 -4.27 16.28 8.94
N VAL A 40 -3.80 16.01 7.73
CA VAL A 40 -4.51 16.37 6.50
C VAL A 40 -5.77 15.51 6.37
N LYS A 41 -6.95 16.16 6.41
CA LYS A 41 -8.24 15.52 6.11
C LYS A 41 -8.72 15.96 4.74
N VAL A 42 -8.90 15.00 3.84
CA VAL A 42 -9.50 15.29 2.54
C VAL A 42 -11.02 15.42 2.72
N LEU A 43 -11.58 16.53 2.26
CA LEU A 43 -13.02 16.77 2.26
C LEU A 43 -13.75 15.68 1.47
N ALA A 44 -14.91 15.25 1.96
CA ALA A 44 -15.72 14.23 1.31
C ALA A 44 -16.05 14.58 -0.15
N ASP A 45 -16.30 15.86 -0.43
CA ASP A 45 -16.58 16.36 -1.79
C ASP A 45 -15.38 16.27 -2.73
N ALA A 46 -14.17 16.55 -2.22
CA ALA A 46 -12.95 16.40 -3.00
C ALA A 46 -12.66 14.91 -3.33
N LEU A 47 -13.15 13.97 -2.51
CA LEU A 47 -13.01 12.53 -2.74
C LEU A 47 -14.07 11.94 -3.68
N LYS A 48 -15.24 12.59 -3.86
CA LYS A 48 -16.32 12.09 -4.72
C LYS A 48 -15.86 11.68 -6.13
N PRO A 49 -15.08 12.48 -6.88
CA PRO A 49 -14.66 12.09 -8.23
C PRO A 49 -13.73 10.88 -8.25
N TYR A 50 -13.04 10.57 -7.14
CA TYR A 50 -12.12 9.43 -7.07
C TYR A 50 -12.80 8.14 -6.61
N LYS A 51 -13.86 8.23 -5.81
CA LYS A 51 -14.59 7.06 -5.29
C LYS A 51 -15.15 6.16 -6.39
N VAL A 52 -15.44 6.71 -7.57
CA VAL A 52 -15.95 5.93 -8.71
C VAL A 52 -14.93 4.89 -9.21
N PHE A 53 -13.64 5.12 -8.99
CA PHE A 53 -12.57 4.19 -9.38
C PHE A 53 -12.29 3.14 -8.30
N TRP A 54 -12.90 3.25 -7.12
CA TRP A 54 -12.57 2.43 -5.96
C TRP A 54 -13.53 1.26 -5.83
N GLN A 55 -13.09 0.07 -6.25
CA GLN A 55 -13.81 -1.18 -6.05
C GLN A 55 -13.40 -1.78 -4.70
N ARG A 56 -14.31 -1.82 -3.73
CA ARG A 56 -14.04 -2.40 -2.41
C ARG A 56 -14.17 -3.92 -2.44
N SER A 57 -13.30 -4.59 -1.70
CA SER A 57 -13.39 -6.03 -1.46
C SER A 57 -14.66 -6.38 -0.67
N GLU A 58 -15.35 -7.45 -1.04
CA GLU A 58 -16.52 -7.95 -0.28
C GLU A 58 -16.11 -8.48 1.10
N ASN A 59 -14.93 -9.09 1.18
CA ASN A 59 -14.44 -9.74 2.39
C ASN A 59 -13.70 -8.78 3.33
N LEU A 60 -13.06 -7.74 2.77
CA LEU A 60 -12.29 -6.75 3.52
C LEU A 60 -12.64 -5.31 3.09
N PRO A 61 -13.91 -4.90 3.15
CA PRO A 61 -14.37 -3.65 2.54
C PRO A 61 -13.71 -2.40 3.13
N LYS A 62 -13.22 -2.46 4.37
CA LYS A 62 -12.52 -1.34 5.02
C LYS A 62 -11.06 -1.21 4.57
N TRP A 63 -10.39 -2.33 4.28
CA TRP A 63 -8.93 -2.41 4.19
C TRP A 63 -8.41 -2.73 2.80
N ASP A 64 -9.28 -3.24 1.93
CA ASP A 64 -8.92 -3.72 0.60
C ASP A 64 -9.78 -3.03 -0.47
N ILE A 65 -9.08 -2.32 -1.36
CA ILE A 65 -9.66 -1.53 -2.44
C ILE A 65 -8.80 -1.75 -3.68
N THR A 66 -9.45 -2.14 -4.77
CA THR A 66 -8.86 -2.13 -6.11
C THR A 66 -9.19 -0.80 -6.76
N ILE A 67 -8.16 -0.04 -7.18
CA ILE A 67 -8.36 1.17 -7.96
C ILE A 67 -8.37 0.77 -9.43
N VAL A 68 -9.53 0.90 -10.07
CA VAL A 68 -9.72 0.68 -11.49
C VAL A 68 -9.97 2.05 -12.12
N PRO A 69 -8.90 2.78 -12.54
CA PRO A 69 -9.09 3.85 -13.49
C PRO A 69 -9.54 3.16 -14.79
N TYR A 70 -10.65 3.61 -15.39
CA TYR A 70 -11.03 3.10 -16.71
C TYR A 70 -9.87 3.16 -17.70
#